data_AF-A0A924WIG8-F1
#
_entry.id   AF-A0A924WIG8-F1
#
_cell.length_a   1.000
_cell.length_b   1.000
_cell.length_c   1.000
_cell.angle_alpha   90.00
_cell.angle_beta   90.00
_cell.angle_gamma   90.00
#
_symmetry.space_group_name_H-M   'P 1'
#
loop_
_entity.id
_entity.type
_entity.pdbx_description
1 polymer ?
#
loop_
_entity_poly.entity_id
_entity_poly.type
_entity_poly.pdbx_seq_one_letter_code
_entity_poly.pdbx_strand_id
1 'polypeptide(L)'
;QRQLLTFGYIKGIPLIPEYDKKVLINQAMSEDAQYFQSFYHDLESQRFSLIISNPLHMRIQTDTDDFGEENNAWVKWISSPVLCYYEPLITLKKVTVQLLVPREDVSACERALPLVENE
;
A
#
# COMPACT_ATOMS: atom_id res chain seq x y z
N GLN A 1 0.12 -10.59 8.62
CA GLN A 1 1.18 -11.53 9.05
C GLN A 1 1.86 -10.97 10.31
N ARG A 2 1.31 -11.23 11.52
CA ARG A 2 1.88 -10.74 12.80
C ARG A 2 2.84 -11.74 13.46
N GLN A 3 2.75 -13.01 13.07
CA GLN A 3 3.52 -14.12 13.65
C GLN A 3 5.04 -13.95 13.64
N LEU A 4 5.65 -13.37 12.59
CA LEU A 4 7.12 -13.22 12.53
C LEU A 4 7.67 -12.25 13.59
N LEU A 5 6.92 -11.20 13.93
CA LEU A 5 7.26 -10.24 14.98
C LEU A 5 6.91 -10.81 16.36
N THR A 6 5.76 -11.48 16.49
CA THR A 6 5.33 -12.12 17.74
C THR A 6 6.30 -13.21 18.21
N PHE A 7 6.91 -13.96 17.29
CA PHE A 7 7.91 -14.98 17.61
C PHE A 7 9.35 -14.44 17.67
N GLY A 8 9.56 -13.13 17.53
CA GLY A 8 10.86 -12.49 17.72
C GLY A 8 11.92 -12.84 16.65
N TYR A 9 11.49 -13.34 15.49
CA TYR A 9 12.38 -13.62 14.35
C TYR A 9 12.86 -12.33 13.67
N ILE A 10 12.13 -11.23 13.84
CA ILE A 10 12.51 -9.89 13.40
C ILE A 10 12.58 -9.02 14.67
N LYS A 11 13.75 -8.47 14.97
CA LYS A 11 14.01 -7.63 16.15
C LYS A 11 14.42 -6.23 15.70
N GLY A 12 13.98 -5.21 16.45
CA GLY A 12 14.38 -3.82 16.20
C GLY A 12 13.61 -3.11 15.09
N ILE A 13 12.53 -3.70 14.57
CA ILE A 13 11.65 -3.04 13.59
C ILE A 13 10.35 -2.64 14.30
N PRO A 14 10.02 -1.33 14.38
CA PRO A 14 8.75 -0.89 14.95
C PRO A 14 7.62 -1.38 14.06
N LEU A 15 6.62 -2.03 14.67
CA LEU A 15 5.37 -2.36 14.02
C LEU A 15 4.52 -1.09 14.01
N ILE A 16 4.10 -0.62 12.84
CA ILE A 16 3.22 0.54 12.67
C ILE A 16 1.79 0.01 12.49
N PRO A 17 0.95 -0.02 13.53
CA PRO A 17 -0.36 -0.66 13.48
C PRO A 17 -1.29 -0.07 12.41
N GLU A 18 -1.08 1.20 12.06
CA GLU A 18 -1.83 1.95 11.06
C GLU A 18 -1.66 1.37 9.65
N TYR A 19 -0.56 0.65 9.39
CA TYR A 19 -0.32 0.01 8.08
C TYR A 19 -0.68 -1.48 8.08
N ASP A 20 -1.46 -1.94 9.07
CA ASP A 20 -2.03 -3.28 9.04
C ASP A 20 -3.03 -3.41 7.90
N LYS A 21 -2.86 -4.44 7.06
CA LYS A 21 -3.70 -4.69 5.88
C LYS A 21 -5.21 -4.62 6.17
N LYS A 22 -5.68 -5.15 7.30
CA LYS A 22 -7.12 -5.11 7.63
C LYS A 22 -7.60 -3.70 7.92
N VAL A 23 -6.78 -2.91 8.60
CA VAL A 23 -7.09 -1.50 8.90
C VAL A 23 -7.09 -0.71 7.59
N LEU A 24 -6.07 -0.89 6.74
CA LEU A 24 -5.98 -0.23 5.43
C LEU A 24 -7.18 -0.55 4.53
N ILE A 25 -7.62 -1.81 4.46
CA ILE A 25 -8.81 -2.18 3.67
C ILE A 25 -10.06 -1.50 4.23
N ASN A 26 -10.27 -1.53 5.55
CA ASN A 26 -11.44 -0.89 6.15
C ASN A 26 -11.49 0.61 5.86
N GLN A 27 -10.36 1.31 5.97
CA GLN A 27 -10.30 2.76 5.73
C GLN A 27 -10.40 3.12 4.24
N ALA A 28 -9.87 2.27 3.36
CA ALA A 28 -10.04 2.44 1.91
C ALA A 28 -11.50 2.29 1.50
N MET A 29 -12.20 1.33 2.09
CA MET A 29 -13.63 1.09 1.83
C MET A 29 -14.54 2.19 2.39
N SER A 30 -14.11 2.90 3.43
CA SER A 30 -14.82 4.08 3.95
C SER A 30 -14.41 5.38 3.28
N GLU A 31 -13.54 5.34 2.28
CA GLU A 31 -12.98 6.51 1.58
C GLU A 31 -12.41 7.58 2.53
N ASP A 32 -11.81 7.16 3.66
CA ASP A 32 -11.26 8.10 4.65
C ASP A 32 -9.93 8.68 4.15
N ALA A 33 -10.03 9.73 3.33
CA ALA A 33 -8.87 10.39 2.73
C ALA A 33 -7.93 10.99 3.77
N GLN A 34 -8.47 11.49 4.88
CA GLN A 34 -7.68 12.07 5.97
C GLN A 34 -6.80 11.03 6.65
N TYR A 35 -7.30 9.80 6.83
CA TYR A 35 -6.51 8.69 7.36
C TYR A 35 -5.25 8.41 6.53
N PHE A 36 -5.36 8.47 5.20
CA PHE A 36 -4.24 8.17 4.31
C PHE A 36 -3.23 9.31 4.15
N GLN A 37 -3.49 10.51 4.67
CA GLN A 37 -2.59 11.65 4.51
C GLN A 37 -1.18 11.37 5.05
N SER A 38 -1.07 10.82 6.25
CA SER A 38 0.22 10.43 6.85
C SER A 38 0.90 9.29 6.09
N PHE A 39 0.11 8.34 5.59
CA PHE A 39 0.61 7.25 4.77
C PHE A 39 1.23 7.75 3.47
N TYR A 40 0.56 8.68 2.79
CA TYR A 40 1.04 9.27 1.55
C TYR A 40 2.28 10.13 1.75
N HIS A 41 2.35 10.87 2.85
CA HIS A 41 3.57 11.59 3.21
C HIS A 41 4.76 10.65 3.47
N ASP A 42 4.54 9.52 4.15
CA ASP A 42 5.58 8.50 4.36
C ASP A 42 6.03 7.86 3.02
N LEU A 43 5.12 7.69 2.06
CA LEU A 43 5.46 7.18 0.73
C LEU A 43 6.26 8.19 -0.08
N GLU A 44 5.80 9.45 -0.11
CA GLU A 44 6.44 10.56 -0.83
C GLU A 44 7.85 10.85 -0.29
N SER A 45 8.01 10.86 1.03
CA SER A 45 9.32 11.03 1.68
C SER A 45 10.21 9.78 1.57
N GLN A 46 9.73 8.72 0.91
CA GLN A 46 10.41 7.44 0.75
C GLN A 46 10.98 6.89 2.07
N ARG A 47 10.20 7.04 3.15
CA ARG A 47 10.61 6.71 4.52
C ARG A 47 11.02 5.24 4.70
N PHE A 48 10.48 4.34 3.88
CA PHE A 48 10.77 2.91 3.95
C PHE A 48 11.91 2.55 3.00
N SER A 49 12.96 1.92 3.48
CA SER A 49 13.98 1.36 2.59
C SER A 49 13.54 0.08 1.89
N LEU A 50 12.52 -0.60 2.45
CA LEU A 50 11.94 -1.83 1.93
C LEU A 50 10.49 -1.99 2.40
N ILE A 51 9.58 -2.28 1.46
CA ILE A 51 8.20 -2.67 1.75
C ILE A 51 8.03 -4.15 1.41
N ILE A 52 7.38 -4.90 2.30
CA ILE A 52 7.05 -6.33 2.10
C ILE A 52 5.54 -6.46 2.07
N SER A 53 4.98 -6.89 0.93
CA SER A 53 3.54 -6.99 0.72
C SER A 53 3.16 -8.26 -0.05
N ASN A 54 1.86 -8.50 -0.21
CA ASN A 54 1.41 -9.34 -1.32
C ASN A 54 1.62 -8.59 -2.65
N PRO A 55 1.78 -9.29 -3.80
CA PRO A 55 1.95 -8.63 -5.08
C PRO A 55 0.86 -7.59 -5.34
N LEU A 56 1.27 -6.34 -5.52
CA LEU A 56 0.36 -5.24 -5.83
C LEU A 56 0.05 -5.23 -7.32
N HIS A 57 -1.15 -4.77 -7.65
CA HIS A 57 -1.60 -4.60 -9.03
C HIS A 57 -2.39 -3.31 -9.17
N MET A 58 -2.47 -2.80 -10.40
CA MET A 58 -3.24 -1.60 -10.74
C MET A 58 -4.54 -1.93 -11.50
N ARG A 59 -4.93 -3.21 -11.57
CA ARG A 59 -6.13 -3.63 -12.29
C ARG A 59 -7.40 -3.27 -11.50
N ILE A 60 -8.18 -2.35 -12.03
CA ILE A 60 -9.56 -2.08 -11.63
C ILE A 60 -10.47 -3.20 -12.20
N GLN A 61 -11.43 -3.65 -11.41
CA GLN A 61 -12.47 -4.61 -11.80
C GLN A 61 -13.75 -3.87 -12.18
N THR A 62 -14.51 -4.44 -13.11
CA THR A 62 -15.81 -3.89 -13.55
C THR A 62 -16.95 -4.43 -12.70
N ASP A 63 -18.08 -3.71 -12.66
CA ASP A 63 -19.27 -3.95 -11.82
C ASP A 63 -19.91 -5.35 -11.92
N THR A 64 -19.43 -6.18 -12.84
CA THR A 64 -19.86 -7.57 -13.06
C THR A 64 -19.10 -8.59 -12.20
N ASP A 65 -18.05 -8.18 -11.49
CA ASP A 65 -17.22 -9.05 -10.65
C ASP A 65 -17.66 -8.96 -9.17
N ASP A 66 -17.98 -10.09 -8.54
CA ASP A 66 -18.18 -10.16 -7.09
C ASP A 66 -16.90 -9.67 -6.38
N PHE A 67 -17.02 -8.74 -5.41
CA PHE A 67 -15.92 -8.05 -4.69
C PHE A 67 -15.14 -6.99 -5.49
N GLY A 68 -15.67 -6.49 -6.62
CA GLY A 68 -15.05 -5.40 -7.40
C GLY A 68 -14.78 -4.12 -6.61
N GLU A 69 -15.67 -3.73 -5.70
CA GLU A 69 -15.52 -2.52 -4.88
C GLU A 69 -14.31 -2.59 -3.93
N GLU A 70 -14.10 -3.72 -3.25
CA GLU A 70 -12.94 -3.91 -2.37
C GLU A 70 -11.63 -3.87 -3.16
N ASN A 71 -11.61 -4.53 -4.32
CA ASN A 71 -10.46 -4.47 -5.22
C ASN A 71 -10.17 -3.02 -5.66
N ASN A 72 -11.20 -2.29 -6.09
CA ASN A 72 -11.06 -0.94 -6.62
C ASN A 72 -10.61 0.04 -5.54
N ALA A 73 -11.16 -0.05 -4.33
CA ALA A 73 -10.71 0.72 -3.18
C ALA A 73 -9.24 0.41 -2.82
N TRP A 74 -8.85 -0.87 -2.80
CA TRP A 74 -7.46 -1.27 -2.57
C TRP A 74 -6.50 -0.73 -3.64
N VAL A 75 -6.92 -0.73 -4.90
CA VAL A 75 -6.11 -0.20 -6.00
C VAL A 75 -5.97 1.33 -5.91
N LYS A 76 -7.06 2.04 -5.64
CA LYS A 76 -7.11 3.51 -5.54
C LYS A 76 -6.29 4.01 -4.34
N TRP A 77 -6.56 3.50 -3.16
CA TRP A 77 -6.02 4.07 -1.91
C TRP A 77 -4.65 3.50 -1.51
N ILE A 78 -4.28 2.31 -1.99
CA ILE A 78 -3.05 1.62 -1.56
C ILE A 78 -2.14 1.27 -2.73
N SER A 79 -2.59 0.44 -3.68
CA SER A 79 -1.67 -0.13 -4.67
C SER A 79 -1.09 0.94 -5.60
N SER A 80 -1.91 1.88 -6.08
CA SER A 80 -1.45 2.94 -6.99
C SER A 80 -0.48 3.91 -6.30
N PRO A 81 -0.77 4.46 -5.10
CA PRO A 81 0.18 5.29 -4.37
C PRO A 81 1.51 4.58 -4.08
N VAL A 82 1.46 3.32 -3.59
CA VAL A 82 2.67 2.56 -3.30
C VAL A 82 3.49 2.31 -4.57
N LEU A 83 2.86 1.84 -5.65
CA LEU A 83 3.55 1.55 -6.90
C LEU A 83 4.04 2.80 -7.64
N CYS A 84 3.56 3.98 -7.25
CA CYS A 84 4.10 5.24 -7.75
C CYS A 84 5.46 5.54 -7.11
N TYR A 85 5.55 5.59 -5.78
CA TYR A 85 6.79 5.96 -5.09
C TYR A 85 7.80 4.81 -4.95
N TYR A 86 7.33 3.57 -5.07
CA TYR A 86 8.12 2.35 -4.91
C TYR A 86 7.95 1.42 -6.09
N GLU A 87 8.99 0.64 -6.39
CA GLU A 87 8.95 -0.37 -7.45
C GLU A 87 9.29 -1.77 -6.96
N PRO A 88 8.73 -2.83 -7.60
CA PRO A 88 9.04 -4.20 -7.23
C PRO A 88 10.51 -4.52 -7.50
N LEU A 89 11.27 -4.80 -6.43
CA LEU A 89 12.62 -5.37 -6.53
C LEU A 89 12.55 -6.86 -6.90
N ILE A 90 11.68 -7.61 -6.22
CA ILE A 90 11.47 -9.04 -6.47
C ILE A 90 10.06 -9.47 -6.08
N THR A 91 9.47 -10.37 -6.86
CA THR A 91 8.20 -11.04 -6.54
C THR A 91 8.40 -12.54 -6.40
N LEU A 92 8.30 -13.03 -5.16
CA LEU A 92 8.41 -14.44 -4.80
C LEU A 92 7.05 -15.12 -4.97
N LYS A 93 6.72 -15.47 -6.22
CA LYS A 93 5.41 -16.04 -6.59
C LYS A 93 5.01 -17.29 -5.79
N LYS A 94 5.98 -18.14 -5.42
CA LYS A 94 5.72 -19.38 -4.65
C LYS A 94 5.10 -19.13 -3.27
N VAL A 95 5.35 -17.96 -2.68
CA VAL A 95 4.87 -17.59 -1.34
C VAL A 95 4.00 -16.34 -1.36
N THR A 96 3.68 -15.81 -2.56
CA THR A 96 2.86 -14.61 -2.75
C THR A 96 3.37 -13.40 -1.96
N VAL A 97 4.69 -13.17 -2.03
CA VAL A 97 5.37 -12.04 -1.41
C VAL A 97 6.03 -11.17 -2.48
N GLN A 98 5.92 -9.85 -2.34
CA GLN A 98 6.58 -8.85 -3.16
C GLN A 98 7.40 -7.92 -2.25
N LEU A 99 8.63 -7.65 -2.67
CA LEU A 99 9.53 -6.70 -2.03
C LEU A 99 9.60 -5.47 -2.92
N LEU A 100 9.37 -4.29 -2.35
CA LEU A 100 9.43 -3.02 -3.06
C LEU A 100 10.48 -2.09 -2.44
N VAL A 101 11.18 -1.37 -3.30
CA VAL A 101 12.20 -0.37 -2.92
C VAL A 101 11.82 1.01 -3.46
N PRO A 102 12.34 2.11 -2.87
CA PRO A 102 12.12 3.44 -3.40
C PRO A 102 12.48 3.56 -4.88
N ARG A 103 11.64 4.20 -5.69
CA ARG A 103 11.98 4.53 -7.07
C ARG A 103 13.00 5.66 -7.14
N GLU A 104 13.88 5.62 -8.13
CA GLU A 104 14.82 6.71 -8.39
C GLU A 104 14.11 7.93 -9.03
N ASP A 105 13.13 7.70 -9.90
CA ASP A 105 12.35 8.75 -10.56
C ASP A 105 10.89 8.71 -10.09
N VAL A 106 10.49 9.77 -9.39
CA VAL A 106 9.12 9.98 -8.87
C VAL A 106 8.45 11.21 -9.49
N SER A 107 9.03 11.80 -10.53
CA SER A 107 8.53 13.04 -11.15
C SER A 107 7.09 12.91 -11.70
N ALA A 108 6.66 11.69 -12.03
CA ALA A 108 5.31 11.39 -12.49
C ALA A 108 4.28 11.22 -11.36
N CYS A 109 4.70 11.19 -10.09
CA CYS A 109 3.87 10.79 -8.96
C CYS A 109 3.09 11.90 -8.27
N GLU A 110 3.37 13.17 -8.58
CA GLU A 110 2.68 14.33 -7.99
C GLU A 110 1.15 14.31 -8.18
N ARG A 111 0.62 13.50 -9.11
CA ARG A 111 -0.82 13.36 -9.41
C ARG A 111 -1.41 11.99 -9.05
N ALA A 112 -0.64 11.11 -8.41
CA ALA A 112 -1.05 9.72 -8.16
C ALA A 112 -1.82 9.54 -6.84
N LEU A 113 -1.92 10.59 -6.01
CA LEU A 113 -2.68 10.56 -4.77
C LEU A 113 -4.15 10.91 -5.04
N PRO A 114 -5.12 10.17 -4.47
CA PRO A 114 -6.51 10.58 -4.49
C PRO A 114 -6.65 12.01 -3.95
N LEU A 115 -7.35 12.87 -4.69
CA LEU A 115 -7.60 14.23 -4.23
C LEU A 115 -8.42 14.17 -2.93
N VAL A 116 -7.93 14.81 -1.88
CA VAL A 116 -8.74 15.13 -0.71
C VAL A 116 -9.65 16.28 -1.14
N GLU A 117 -10.88 15.97 -1.53
CA GLU A 117 -11.91 17.00 -1.66
C GLU A 117 -12.21 17.48 -0.23
N ASN A 118 -11.67 18.66 0.12
CA ASN A 118 -12.07 19.35 1.34
C ASN A 118 -13.47 19.92 1.09
N GLU A 119 -14.50 19.32 1.68
CA GLU A 119 -15.80 19.97 1.85
C GLU A 119 -15.72 21.09 2.89
#